data_AF-A0A534IU77-F1
#
_entry.id   AF-A0A534IU77-F1
#
_cell.length_a   1.000
_cell.length_b   1.000
_cell.length_c   1.000
_cell.angle_alpha   90.00
_cell.angle_beta   90.00
_cell.angle_gamma   90.00
#
_symmetry.space_group_name_H-M   'P 1'
#
loop_
_entity.id
_entity.type
_entity.pdbx_description
1 polymer ?
#
loop_
_entity_poly.entity_id
_entity_poly.type
_entity_poly.pdbx_seq_one_letter_code
_entity_poly.pdbx_strand_id
1 'polypeptide(L)' 'MARRIKIAPSILSARFDRLGDQVVEAAKAGADMLHIDIMDG' A
#
# COMPACT_ATOMS: atom_id res chain seq x y z
N MET A 1 9.28 -2.38 25.43
CA MET A 1 8.48 -1.32 24.77
C MET A 1 7.48 -1.99 23.84
N ALA A 2 6.24 -1.51 23.78
CA ALA A 2 5.26 -2.03 22.84
C ALA A 2 5.65 -1.65 21.40
N ARG A 3 5.56 -2.61 20.46
CA ARG A 3 5.86 -2.38 19.04
C ARG A 3 4.74 -1.55 18.43
N ARG A 4 5.09 -0.49 17.69
CA ARG A 4 4.13 0.33 16.93
C ARG A 4 3.42 -0.55 15.89
N ILE A 5 2.08 -0.46 15.81
CA ILE A 5 1.29 -1.07 14.74
C ILE A 5 1.57 -0.33 13.43
N LYS A 6 1.84 -1.08 12.36
CA LYS A 6 2.07 -0.52 11.01
C LYS A 6 0.86 -0.80 10.11
N ILE A 7 0.55 0.13 9.21
CA ILE A 7 -0.52 0.01 8.23
C ILE A 7 0.09 -0.14 6.83
N ALA A 8 -0.35 -1.16 6.09
CA ALA A 8 0.11 -1.45 4.74
C ALA A 8 -1.08 -1.75 3.80
N PRO A 9 -1.60 -0.74 3.06
CA PRO A 9 -2.67 -0.97 2.09
C PRO A 9 -2.22 -1.91 0.97
N SER A 10 -3.11 -2.83 0.55
CA SER A 10 -2.85 -3.70 -0.60
C SER A 10 -3.01 -2.96 -1.92
N ILE A 11 -1.98 -3.05 -2.76
CA ILE A 11 -2.00 -2.45 -4.10
C ILE A 11 -2.92 -3.18 -5.07
N LEU A 12 -3.33 -4.42 -4.76
CA LEU A 12 -4.32 -5.17 -5.54
C LEU A 12 -5.66 -4.43 -5.63
N SER A 13 -5.99 -3.62 -4.62
CA SER A 13 -7.22 -2.80 -4.60
C SER A 13 -7.07 -1.42 -5.25
N ALA A 14 -5.87 -1.07 -5.72
CA ALA A 14 -5.60 0.25 -6.29
C ALA A 14 -6.07 0.37 -7.74
N ARG A 15 -6.15 1.60 -8.23
CA ARG A 15 -6.32 1.89 -9.66
C ARG A 15 -5.01 1.71 -10.42
N PHE A 16 -4.86 0.58 -11.11
CA PHE A 16 -3.64 0.23 -11.86
C PHE A 16 -3.37 1.14 -13.06
N ASP A 17 -4.40 1.76 -13.64
CA ASP A 17 -4.25 2.74 -14.74
C ASP A 17 -3.58 4.05 -14.29
N ARG A 18 -3.49 4.29 -12.98
CA ARG A 18 -2.81 5.43 -12.37
C ARG A 18 -2.06 5.03 -11.09
N LEU A 19 -1.34 3.91 -11.16
CA LEU A 19 -0.73 3.28 -9.99
C LEU A 19 0.22 4.20 -9.21
N GLY A 20 1.02 5.00 -9.94
CA GLY A 20 1.92 5.98 -9.33
C GLY A 20 1.20 7.00 -8.46
N ASP A 21 0.08 7.54 -8.94
CA ASP A 21 -0.73 8.51 -8.18
C ASP A 21 -1.31 7.87 -6.92
N GLN A 22 -1.84 6.65 -7.04
CA GLN A 22 -2.41 5.90 -5.90
C GLN A 22 -1.37 5.59 -4.82
N VAL A 23 -0.13 5.27 -5.22
CA VAL A 23 0.99 5.08 -4.29
C VAL A 23 1.32 6.38 -3.55
N VAL A 24 1.40 7.50 -4.28
CA VAL A 24 1.68 8.81 -3.67
C VAL A 24 0.55 9.23 -2.72
N GLU A 25 -0.71 9.00 -3.09
CA GLU A 25 -1.88 9.25 -2.24
C GLU A 25 -1.83 8.42 -0.95
N ALA A 26 -1.53 7.11 -1.04
CA ALA A 26 -1.42 6.23 0.13
C ALA A 26 -0.27 6.63 1.06
N ALA A 27 0.89 6.98 0.51
CA ALA A 27 2.03 7.47 1.29
C ALA A 27 1.69 8.78 2.02
N LYS A 28 1.05 9.74 1.33
CA LYS A 28 0.58 11.00 1.94
C LYS A 28 -0.52 10.79 2.99
N ALA A 29 -1.34 9.74 2.85
CA ALA A 29 -2.35 9.36 3.83
C ALA A 29 -1.78 8.66 5.08
N GLY A 30 -0.47 8.38 5.12
CA GLY A 30 0.21 7.84 6.29
C GLY A 30 0.40 6.33 6.27
N ALA A 31 0.36 5.69 5.10
CA ALA A 31 0.77 4.29 4.98
C ALA A 31 2.26 4.14 5.36
N ASP A 32 2.57 3.17 6.24
CA ASP A 32 3.96 2.85 6.61
C ASP A 32 4.67 2.07 5.50
N MET A 33 3.90 1.26 4.77
CA MET A 33 4.36 0.35 3.71
C MET A 33 3.25 0.15 2.68
N LEU A 34 3.58 -0.47 1.55
CA LEU A 34 2.61 -1.02 0.61
C LEU A 34 2.61 -2.54 0.70
N HIS A 35 1.43 -3.14 0.69
CA HIS A 35 1.28 -4.59 0.61
C HIS A 35 1.17 -5.01 -0.86
N ILE A 36 2.03 -5.93 -1.28
CA ILE A 36 2.14 -6.40 -2.66
C ILE A 36 1.86 -7.89 -2.67
N ASP A 37 0.69 -8.23 -3.19
CA ASP A 37 0.25 -9.61 -3.37
C ASP A 37 0.78 -10.13 -4.71
N ILE A 38 1.74 -11.06 -4.69
CA ILE A 38 2.25 -11.73 -5.89
C ILE A 38 1.52 -13.07 -6.05
N MET A 39 0.93 -13.28 -7.22
CA MET A 39 0.19 -14.49 -7.58
C MET A 39 0.73 -15.04 -8.91
N ASP A 40 0.86 -16.35 -9.03
CA ASP A 40 1.39 -17.06 -10.20
C ASP A 40 0.32 -17.75 -11.07
N GLY A 41 -0.94 -17.76 -10.62
CA GLY A 41 -2.09 -18.31 -11.34
C GLY A 41 -3.12 -18.96 -10.42
#